data_AF-A0A2V8WMW7-F1
#
_entry.id   AF-A0A2V8WMW7-F1
#
_cell.length_a   1.000
_cell.length_b   1.000
_cell.length_c   1.000
_cell.angle_alpha   90.00
_cell.angle_beta   90.00
_cell.angle_gamma   90.00
#
_symmetry.space_group_name_H-M   'P 1'
#
loop_
_entity.id
_entity.type
_entity.pdbx_description
1 polymer ?
#
loop_
_entity_poly.entity_id
_entity_poly.type
_entity_poly.pdbx_seq_one_letter_code
_entity_poly.pdbx_strand_id
1 'polypeptide(L)' 'NAANCVHCKTCDIADPYQIIDWVVPEGGGGPNYEGM' A
#
# COMPACT_ATOMS: atom_id res chain seq x y z
N ASN A 1 8.70 1.46 -4.57
CA ASN A 1 9.25 0.23 -3.96
C ASN A 1 8.12 -0.43 -3.19
N ALA A 2 7.61 -1.57 -3.66
CA ALA A 2 6.46 -2.26 -3.06
C ALA A 2 6.79 -2.88 -1.69
N ALA A 3 8.06 -3.20 -1.42
CA ALA A 3 8.49 -3.74 -0.13
C ALA A 3 8.35 -2.74 1.04
N ASN A 4 8.28 -1.43 0.73
CA ASN A 4 8.06 -0.36 1.71
C ASN A 4 6.58 0.09 1.78
N CYS A 5 5.65 -0.67 1.20
CA CYS A 5 4.23 -0.28 1.20
C CYS A 5 3.66 -0.41 2.61
N VAL A 6 3.06 0.68 3.13
CA VAL A 6 2.40 0.70 4.44
C VAL A 6 0.87 0.54 4.35
N HIS A 7 0.37 0.15 3.18
CA HIS A 7 -1.05 -0.17 2.94
C HIS A 7 -2.03 0.99 3.22
N CYS A 8 -1.56 2.24 3.20
CA CYS A 8 -2.40 3.42 3.42
C CYS A 8 -3.31 3.78 2.24
N LYS A 9 -3.13 3.14 1.07
CA LYS A 9 -3.86 3.40 -0.19
C LYS A 9 -3.77 4.83 -0.74
N THR A 10 -2.94 5.70 -0.18
CA THR A 10 -2.79 7.09 -0.66
C THR A 10 -2.35 7.16 -2.13
N CYS A 11 -1.49 6.23 -2.57
CA CYS A 11 -1.04 6.17 -3.96
C CYS A 11 -2.15 5.84 -4.97
N ASP A 12 -3.19 5.13 -4.54
CA ASP A 12 -4.36 4.76 -5.36
C ASP A 12 -5.33 5.95 -5.48
N ILE A 13 -5.57 6.65 -4.37
CA ILE A 13 -6.53 7.75 -4.26
C ILE A 13 -5.98 9.08 -4.82
N ALA A 14 -4.71 9.36 -4.57
CA ALA A 14 -4.10 10.65 -4.87
C ALA A 14 -3.32 10.68 -6.19
N ASP A 15 -3.33 9.60 -6.97
CA ASP A 15 -2.71 9.60 -8.29
C ASP A 15 -3.61 10.36 -9.29
N PRO A 16 -3.20 11.55 -9.77
CA PRO A 16 -3.99 12.36 -10.69
C PRO A 16 -4.16 11.70 -12.07
N TYR A 17 -3.32 10.73 -12.41
CA TYR A 17 -3.37 10.02 -13.68
C TYR A 17 -4.05 8.64 -13.57
N GLN A 18 -4.38 8.20 -12.35
CA GLN A 18 -4.99 6.89 -12.08
C GLN A 18 -4.24 5.74 -12.77
N ILE A 19 -2.91 5.78 -12.71
CA ILE A 19 -2.00 4.78 -13.29
C ILE A 19 -1.69 3.70 -12.25
N ILE A 20 -1.72 4.04 -10.97
CA ILE A 20 -1.38 3.12 -9.88
C ILE A 20 -2.65 2.39 -9.40
N ASP A 21 -2.74 1.09 -9.70
CA ASP A 21 -3.72 0.18 -9.09
C ASP A 21 -3.13 -0.46 -7.83
N TRP A 22 -3.70 -0.19 -6.66
CA TRP A 22 -3.33 -0.88 -5.43
C TRP A 22 -4.07 -2.22 -5.30
N VAL A 23 -3.31 -3.31 -5.21
CA VAL A 23 -3.84 -4.66 -4.93
C VAL A 23 -3.28 -5.20 -3.61
N VAL A 24 -4.06 -6.02 -2.92
CA VAL A 24 -3.63 -6.65 -1.67
C VAL A 24 -2.47 -7.60 -1.99
N PRO A 25 -1.28 -7.42 -1.38
CA PRO A 25 -0.16 -8.34 -1.56
C PRO A 25 -0.45 -9.69 -0.91
N GLU A 26 0.34 -10.72 -1.25
CA GLU A 26 0.25 -12.04 -0.65
C GLU A 26 0.31 -11.96 0.89
N GLY A 27 -0.59 -12.69 1.57
CA GLY A 27 -0.85 -12.53 3.00
C GLY A 27 0.43 -12.59 3.85
N GLY A 28 0.66 -11.54 4.64
CA GLY A 28 1.86 -11.36 5.48
C GLY A 28 2.84 -10.30 4.97
N GLY A 29 2.71 -9.83 3.73
CA GLY A 29 3.47 -8.70 3.21
C GLY A 29 2.82 -7.37 3.57
N GLY A 30 3.09 -6.83 4.76
CA GLY A 30 2.55 -5.54 5.19
C GLY A 30 3.20 -5.05 6.49
N PRO A 31 2.96 -3.79 6.88
CA PRO A 31 3.51 -3.24 8.11
C PRO A 31 3.02 -4.03 9.32
N ASN A 32 3.94 -4.44 10.19
CA ASN A 32 3.61 -4.98 11.51
C ASN A 32 3.41 -3.81 12.48
N TYR A 33 2.16 -3.56 12.83
CA TYR A 33 1.79 -2.50 13.76
C TYR A 33 1.90 -3.00 15.22
N GLU A 34 3.12 -3.17 15.73
CA GLU A 34 3.32 -3.37 17.17
C GLU A 34 3.05 -2.05 17.90
N GLY A 35 1.88 -1.95 18.53
CA GLY A 35 1.52 -0.85 19.43
C GLY A 35 0.90 0.40 18.78
N MET A 36 0.28 0.31 17.60
CA MET A 36 -0.66 1.33 17.12
C MET A 36 -2.07 1.13 17.66
#